data_AF-A0A968D849-F1
#
_entry.id   AF-A0A968D849-F1
#
_cell.length_a   1.000
_cell.length_b   1.000
_cell.length_c   1.000
_cell.angle_alpha   90.00
_cell.angle_beta   90.00
_cell.angle_gamma   90.00
#
_symmetry.space_group_name_H-M   'P 1'
#
loop_
_entity.id
_entity.type
_entity.pdbx_description
1 polymer ?
#
loop_
_entity_poly.entity_id
_entity_poly.type
_entity_poly.pdbx_seq_one_letter_code
_entity_poly.pdbx_strand_id
1 'polypeptide(L)' 'VRIRGELAQRGIDGASVSAALAEADCDWTALAAEVRAKRFGTEAPGDFKERARQAKFLQYRGFETEQIRAALDLAGVSD' A
#
# COMPACT_ATOMS: atom_id res chain seq x y z
N VAL A 1 14.81 -0.90 7.78
CA VAL A 1 14.50 -1.54 6.48
C VAL A 1 13.64 -0.59 5.65
N ARG A 2 14.22 -0.03 4.59
CA ARG A 2 13.75 1.15 3.85
C ARG A 2 13.37 0.67 2.43
N ILE A 3 12.16 0.14 2.28
CA ILE A 3 11.77 -0.63 1.08
C ILE A 3 11.80 0.21 -0.22
N ARG A 4 11.65 1.55 -0.13
CA ARG A 4 11.89 2.43 -1.30
C ARG A 4 13.36 2.55 -1.71
N GLY A 5 14.29 2.42 -0.76
CA GLY A 5 15.73 2.50 -1.03
C GLY A 5 16.26 1.24 -1.71
N GLU A 6 15.76 0.06 -1.32
CA GLU A 6 16.15 -1.21 -1.94
C GLU A 6 15.55 -1.40 -3.34
N LEU A 7 14.38 -0.82 -3.62
CA LEU A 7 13.79 -0.85 -4.96
C LEU A 7 14.43 0.16 -5.92
N ALA A 8 14.87 1.33 -5.41
CA ALA A 8 15.66 2.29 -6.17
C ALA A 8 17.03 1.72 -6.58
N GLN A 9 17.66 0.88 -5.75
CA GLN A 9 18.92 0.20 -6.09
C GLN A 9 18.77 -0.87 -7.18
N ARG A 10 17.55 -1.32 -7.50
CA ARG A 10 17.27 -2.29 -8.56
C ARG A 10 16.81 -1.62 -9.87
N GLY A 11 16.90 -0.30 -9.98
CA GLY A 11 16.61 0.44 -11.22
C GLY A 11 15.13 0.49 -11.61
N ILE A 12 14.24 0.06 -10.71
CA ILE A 12 12.80 0.12 -10.95
C ILE A 12 12.31 1.43 -10.36
N ASP A 13 12.18 2.43 -11.22
CA ASP A 13 11.59 3.70 -10.86
C ASP A 13 10.16 3.47 -10.34
N GLY A 14 9.81 4.11 -9.22
CA GLY A 14 8.51 3.91 -8.58
C GLY A 14 7.35 4.32 -9.48
N ALA A 15 7.61 5.20 -10.45
CA ALA A 15 6.69 5.56 -11.52
C ALA A 15 6.53 4.45 -12.57
N SER A 16 7.57 3.68 -12.88
CA SER A 16 7.54 2.58 -13.86
C SER A 16 6.72 1.39 -13.37
N VAL A 17 6.68 1.12 -12.07
CA VAL A 17 5.80 0.08 -11.50
C VAL A 17 4.34 0.49 -11.61
N SER A 18 4.04 1.77 -11.35
CA SER A 18 2.68 2.32 -11.46
C SER A 18 2.15 2.16 -12.89
N ALA A 19 2.96 2.51 -13.89
CA ALA A 19 2.61 2.35 -15.29
C ALA A 19 2.47 0.87 -15.72
N ALA A 20 3.42 0.01 -15.36
CA ALA A 20 3.42 -1.40 -15.76
C ALA A 20 2.28 -2.21 -15.13
N LEU A 21 1.86 -1.88 -13.91
CA LEU A 21 0.73 -2.54 -13.24
C LEU A 21 -0.63 -1.95 -13.67
N ALA A 22 -0.69 -0.69 -14.11
CA ALA A 22 -1.90 -0.10 -14.67
C ALA A 22 -2.25 -0.74 -16.02
N GLU A 23 -1.22 -1.10 -16.80
CA GLU A 23 -1.36 -1.83 -18.07
C GLU A 23 -1.75 -3.31 -17.86
N ALA A 24 -1.55 -3.85 -16.66
CA ALA A 24 -1.84 -5.24 -16.29
C ALA A 24 -3.23 -5.47 -15.64
N ASP A 25 -4.11 -4.46 -15.65
CA ASP A 25 -5.44 -4.50 -15.01
C ASP A 25 -5.38 -4.92 -13.53
N CYS A 26 -4.34 -4.44 -12.84
CA CYS A 26 -4.02 -4.89 -11.49
C CYS A 26 -4.99 -4.27 -10.47
N ASP A 27 -5.53 -5.10 -9.56
CA ASP A 27 -6.31 -4.60 -8.43
C ASP A 27 -5.39 -3.88 -7.43
N TRP A 28 -5.27 -2.58 -7.65
CA TRP A 28 -4.47 -1.67 -6.84
C TRP A 28 -4.89 -1.63 -5.37
N THR A 29 -6.16 -1.87 -5.10
CA THR A 29 -6.71 -1.88 -3.75
C THR A 29 -6.26 -3.14 -3.02
N ALA A 30 -6.36 -4.31 -3.66
CA ALA A 30 -5.86 -5.57 -3.11
C ALA A 30 -4.34 -5.50 -2.86
N LEU A 31 -3.58 -4.95 -3.81
CA LEU A 31 -2.14 -4.77 -3.65
C LEU A 31 -1.79 -3.83 -2.49
N ALA A 32 -2.51 -2.71 -2.33
CA ALA A 32 -2.33 -1.80 -1.20
C ALA A 32 -2.64 -2.49 0.13
N ALA A 33 -3.70 -3.31 0.19
CA ALA A 33 -4.07 -4.09 1.36
C ALA A 33 -3.00 -5.14 1.73
N GLU A 34 -2.44 -5.86 0.75
CA GLU A 34 -1.32 -6.78 0.99
C GLU A 34 -0.07 -6.08 1.50
N VAL A 35 0.31 -4.96 0.87
CA VAL A 35 1.50 -4.19 1.26
C VAL A 35 1.35 -3.63 2.67
N ARG A 36 0.15 -3.19 3.03
CA ARG A 36 -0.23 -2.81 4.39
C ARG A 36 -0.11 -4.01 5.34
N ALA A 37 -0.74 -5.14 5.01
CA ALA A 37 -0.80 -6.33 5.87
C ALA A 37 0.59 -6.89 6.17
N LYS A 38 1.49 -6.93 5.17
CA LYS A 38 2.89 -7.33 5.34
C LYS A 38 3.66 -6.48 6.37
N ARG A 39 3.22 -5.24 6.63
CA ARG A 39 3.90 -4.31 7.56
C ARG A 39 3.20 -4.16 8.91
N PHE A 40 1.87 -4.20 8.93
CA PHE A 40 1.03 -3.84 10.08
C PHE A 40 0.09 -4.95 10.55
N GLY A 41 0.04 -6.09 9.84
CA GLY A 41 -0.91 -7.16 10.10
C GLY A 41 -2.24 -6.98 9.36
N THR A 42 -3.06 -8.02 9.36
CA THR A 42 -4.36 -8.05 8.68
C THR A 42 -5.41 -7.22 9.40
N GLU A 43 -5.30 -7.07 10.72
CA GLU A 43 -6.24 -6.33 11.55
C GLU A 43 -6.37 -4.86 11.15
N ALA A 44 -7.59 -4.31 11.27
CA ALA A 44 -7.86 -2.90 11.02
C ALA A 44 -7.09 -1.96 11.97
N PRO A 45 -6.81 -0.70 11.55
CA PRO A 45 -6.20 0.27 12.46
C PRO A 45 -7.12 0.53 13.66
N GLY A 46 -6.62 0.27 14.87
CA GLY A 46 -7.41 0.41 16.10
C GLY A 46 -7.70 1.85 16.53
N ASP A 47 -6.96 2.83 16.03
CA ASP A 47 -7.19 4.25 16.30
C ASP A 47 -6.85 5.15 15.09
N PHE A 48 -7.20 6.44 15.20
CA PHE A 48 -6.93 7.43 14.16
C PHE A 48 -5.43 7.61 13.88
N LYS A 49 -4.58 7.44 14.90
CA LYS A 49 -3.13 7.64 14.80
C LYS A 49 -2.48 6.52 13.99
N GLU A 50 -2.86 5.27 14.23
CA GLU A 50 -2.47 4.11 13.44
C GLU A 50 -3.02 4.22 12.02
N ARG A 51 -4.27 4.66 11.85
CA ARG A 51 -4.82 4.90 10.51
C ARG A 51 -3.99 5.91 9.71
N ALA A 52 -3.64 7.05 10.32
CA ALA A 52 -2.81 8.08 9.69
C ALA A 52 -1.38 7.56 9.37
N ARG A 53 -0.80 6.77 10.27
CA ARG A 53 0.51 6.15 10.09
C ARG A 53 0.52 5.17 8.91
N GLN A 54 -0.49 4.32 8.80
CA GLN A 54 -0.63 3.35 7.73
C GLN A 54 -0.92 4.05 6.38
N ALA A 55 -1.78 5.07 6.37
CA ALA A 55 -2.04 5.89 5.20
C ALA A 55 -0.76 6.56 4.66
N LYS A 56 0.03 7.17 5.54
CA LYS A 56 1.30 7.81 5.18
C LYS A 56 2.32 6.80 4.63
N PHE A 57 2.35 5.59 5.18
CA PHE A 57 3.19 4.51 4.67
C PHE A 57 2.81 4.12 3.23
N LEU A 58 1.51 3.92 2.95
CA LEU A 58 1.02 3.57 1.62
C LEU A 58 1.21 4.72 0.62
N GLN A 59 0.99 5.97 1.05
CA GLN A 59 1.25 7.15 0.24
C GLN A 59 2.73 7.25 -0.15
N TYR A 60 3.65 7.02 0.79
CA TYR A 60 5.07 6.95 0.45
C TYR A 60 5.38 5.81 -0.52
N ARG A 61 4.57 4.75 -0.54
CA ARG A 61 4.73 3.64 -1.47
C ARG A 61 4.19 3.90 -2.87
N GLY A 62 3.51 5.04 -3.07
CA GLY A 62 2.97 5.48 -4.35
C GLY A 62 1.51 5.13 -4.58
N PHE A 63 0.78 4.67 -3.55
CA PHE A 63 -0.66 4.43 -3.67
C PHE A 63 -1.45 5.74 -3.63
N GLU A 64 -2.52 5.78 -4.42
CA GLU A 64 -3.44 6.90 -4.48
C GLU A 64 -4.38 6.94 -3.29
N THR A 65 -4.94 8.11 -3.01
CA THR A 65 -5.80 8.33 -1.83
C THR A 65 -6.98 7.37 -1.78
N GLU A 66 -7.59 7.06 -2.93
CA GLU A 66 -8.71 6.12 -3.04
C GLU A 66 -8.30 4.68 -2.68
N GLN A 67 -7.20 4.20 -3.25
CA GLN A 67 -6.61 2.89 -2.97
C GLN A 67 -6.22 2.75 -1.50
N ILE A 68 -5.65 3.82 -0.92
CA ILE A 68 -5.28 3.87 0.49
C ILE A 68 -6.51 3.74 1.38
N ARG A 69 -7.59 4.48 1.08
CA ARG A 69 -8.84 4.39 1.86
C ARG A 69 -9.40 2.99 1.80
N ALA A 70 -9.57 2.45 0.60
CA ALA A 70 -10.10 1.12 0.40
C ALA A 70 -9.27 0.04 1.11
N ALA A 71 -7.93 0.10 1.05
CA ALA A 71 -7.04 -0.84 1.75
C ALA A 71 -7.10 -0.74 3.28
N LEU A 72 -7.39 0.44 3.83
CA LEU A 72 -7.55 0.62 5.28
C LEU A 72 -8.91 0.09 5.76
N ASP A 73 -9.92 0.12 4.90
CA ASP A 73 -11.27 -0.33 5.21
C ASP A 73 -11.42 -1.86 5.01
N LEU A 74 -10.70 -2.45 4.04
CA LEU A 74 -10.60 -3.91 3.80
C LEU A 74 -10.03 -4.68 4.99
N ALA A 75 -9.23 -4.04 5.83
CA ALA A 75 -8.59 -4.64 6.99
C ALA A 75 -9.56 -5.08 8.11
N GLY A 76 -10.86 -4.78 7.96
CA GLY A 76 -11.93 -5.26 8.85
C GLY A 76 -12.71 -6.46 8.33
N VAL A 77 -12.49 -6.90 7.08
CA VAL A 77 -13.20 -8.05 6.48
C VAL A 77 -12.35 -9.30 6.70
N SER A 78 -12.43 -9.86 7.90
CA SER A 78 -12.05 -11.25 8.13
C SER A 78 -13.32 -12.08 8.06
N ASP A 79 -13.37 -13.04 7.14
CA ASP A 79 -14.31 -14.17 7.19
C ASP A 79 -14.01 -15.04 8.42
#